data_AF-V4AI25-F1
#
_entry.id   AF-V4AI25-F1
#
_cell.length_a   1.000
_cell.length_b   1.000
_cell.length_c   1.000
_cell.angle_alpha   90.00
_cell.angle_beta   90.00
_cell.angle_gamma   90.00
#
_symmetry.space_group_name_H-M   'P 1'
#
loop_
_entity.id
_entity.type
_entity.pdbx_description
1 polymer ?
#
loop_
_entity_poly.entity_id
_entity_poly.type
_entity_poly.pdbx_seq_one_letter_code
_entity_poly.pdbx_strand_id
1 'polypeptide(L)'
;FDLVAQIIQRGRDHGLPSYNTFRRHCGLPRLPHFYAMEAANVLKAVYHNIDDVDVFVGGMVEIPLPGSLLGPTFSCLIARQFRDTKFGDSHW
;
A
#
# COMPACT_ATOMS: atom_id res chain seq x y z
N PHE A 1 12.37 -20.41 -4.19
CA PHE A 1 11.21 -19.60 -4.61
C PHE A 1 10.79 -18.78 -3.42
N ASP A 2 10.85 -17.45 -3.51
CA ASP A 2 10.35 -16.53 -2.48
C ASP A 2 9.26 -15.67 -3.12
N LEU A 3 8.01 -15.88 -2.69
CA LEU A 3 6.85 -15.20 -3.26
C LEU A 3 6.80 -13.72 -2.90
N VAL A 4 7.19 -13.37 -1.66
CA VAL A 4 7.11 -11.99 -1.18
C VAL A 4 8.15 -11.14 -1.89
N ALA A 5 9.37 -11.67 -2.05
CA ALA A 5 10.40 -11.02 -2.84
C ALA A 5 9.91 -10.75 -4.28
N GLN A 6 9.26 -11.72 -4.92
CA GLN A 6 8.70 -11.55 -6.27
C GLN A 6 7.57 -10.52 -6.36
N ILE A 7 6.74 -10.37 -5.32
CA ILE A 7 5.70 -9.33 -5.30
C ILE A 7 6.36 -7.94 -5.28
N ILE A 8 7.38 -7.75 -4.43
CA ILE A 8 8.12 -6.49 -4.35
C ILE A 8 8.84 -6.20 -5.67
N GLN A 9 9.55 -7.19 -6.24
CA GLN A 9 10.24 -7.02 -7.53
C GLN A 9 9.25 -6.67 -8.65
N ARG A 10 8.12 -7.38 -8.77
CA ARG A 10 7.09 -7.05 -9.77
C ARG A 10 6.52 -5.65 -9.59
N GLY A 11 6.32 -5.21 -8.35
CA GLY A 11 5.89 -3.85 -8.09
C GLY A 11 6.87 -2.81 -8.65
N ARG A 12 8.16 -3.04 -8.45
CA ARG A 12 9.23 -2.17 -8.96
C ARG A 12 9.39 -2.26 -10.48
N ASP A 13 9.34 -3.46 -11.05
CA ASP A 13 9.40 -3.70 -12.50
C ASP A 13 8.23 -3.02 -13.24
N HIS A 14 7.05 -3.00 -12.63
CA HIS A 14 5.88 -2.28 -13.15
C HIS A 14 5.87 -0.77 -12.84
N GLY A 15 6.92 -0.26 -12.18
CA GLY A 15 7.03 1.16 -11.84
C GLY A 15 5.94 1.63 -10.87
N LEU A 16 5.46 0.77 -9.97
CA LEU A 16 4.46 1.17 -8.98
C LEU A 16 5.01 2.29 -8.10
N PRO A 17 4.25 3.39 -7.89
CA PRO A 17 4.63 4.43 -6.97
C PRO A 17 4.80 3.95 -5.53
N SER A 18 5.51 4.75 -4.73
CA SER A 18 5.69 4.45 -3.32
C SER A 18 4.39 4.46 -2.52
N TYR A 19 4.43 3.81 -1.37
CA TYR A 19 3.32 3.77 -0.41
C TYR A 19 2.77 5.17 -0.09
N ASN A 20 3.64 6.14 0.22
CA ASN A 20 3.22 7.51 0.50
C ASN A 20 2.58 8.23 -0.70
N THR A 21 2.93 7.83 -1.93
CA THR A 21 2.27 8.33 -3.13
C THR A 21 0.85 7.79 -3.26
N PHE A 22 0.64 6.49 -2.99
CA PHE A 22 -0.69 5.90 -2.96
C PHE A 22 -1.56 6.42 -1.81
N ARG A 23 -0.97 6.69 -0.63
CA ARG A 23 -1.68 7.38 0.46
C ARG A 23 -2.27 8.70 -0.02
N ARG A 24 -1.45 9.55 -0.66
CA ARG A 24 -1.92 10.83 -1.23
C ARG A 24 -2.98 10.63 -2.31
N HIS A 25 -2.82 9.64 -3.19
CA HIS A 25 -3.82 9.30 -4.20
C HIS A 25 -5.19 8.97 -3.58
N CYS A 26 -5.18 8.33 -2.41
CA CYS A 26 -6.36 8.00 -1.62
C CYS A 26 -6.85 9.12 -0.70
N GLY A 27 -6.29 10.33 -0.79
CA GLY A 27 -6.64 11.45 0.09
C GLY A 27 -6.16 11.28 1.55
N LEU A 28 -5.30 10.30 1.81
CA LEU A 28 -4.72 10.05 3.12
C LEU A 28 -3.47 10.93 3.33
N PRO A 29 -3.20 11.36 4.57
CA PRO A 29 -2.01 12.15 4.87
C PRO A 29 -0.74 11.33 4.62
N ARG A 30 0.27 11.97 4.03
CA ARG A 30 1.63 11.43 3.90
C ARG A 30 2.19 11.14 5.29
N LEU A 31 2.85 10.00 5.48
CA LEU A 31 3.57 9.73 6.72
C LEU A 31 4.92 10.46 6.70
N PRO A 32 5.24 11.30 7.71
CA PRO A 32 6.45 12.09 7.72
C PRO A 32 7.70 11.30 8.15
N HIS A 33 7.54 10.19 8.86
CA HIS A 33 8.62 9.38 9.41
C HIS A 33 8.16 7.95 9.74
N PHE A 34 9.11 7.00 9.84
CA PHE A 34 8.84 5.59 10.13
C PHE A 34 8.08 5.34 11.44
N TYR A 35 8.27 6.16 12.48
CA TYR A 35 7.60 6.02 13.78
C TYR A 35 6.08 6.18 13.73
N ALA A 36 5.52 6.59 12.58
CA ALA A 36 4.08 6.61 12.36
C ALA A 36 3.51 5.22 11.98
N MET A 37 4.36 4.19 11.92
CA MET A 37 4.01 2.82 11.52
C MET A 37 4.40 1.83 12.62
N GLU A 38 3.63 0.75 12.79
CA GLU A 38 3.88 -0.26 13.82
C GLU A 38 5.24 -0.98 13.62
N ALA A 39 5.64 -1.20 12.36
CA ALA A 39 6.91 -1.84 11.98
C ALA A 39 8.09 -0.86 11.86
N ALA A 40 8.06 0.29 12.54
CA ALA A 40 9.02 1.39 12.35
C ALA A 40 10.49 0.97 12.36
N ASN A 41 10.90 0.16 13.34
CA ASN A 41 12.31 -0.25 13.50
C ASN A 41 12.79 -1.14 12.35
N VAL A 42 11.94 -2.06 11.88
CA VAL A 42 12.27 -2.94 10.76
C VAL A 42 12.33 -2.14 9.47
N LEU A 43 11.34 -1.28 9.22
CA LEU A 43 11.30 -0.44 8.02
C LEU A 43 12.49 0.52 7.94
N LYS A 44 12.86 1.15 9.05
CA LYS A 44 14.03 2.04 9.12
C LYS A 44 15.35 1.30 8.87
N ALA A 45 15.42 -0.01 9.12
CA ALA A 45 16.61 -0.81 8.87
C ALA A 45 16.79 -1.16 7.38
N VAL A 46 15.71 -1.13 6.58
CA VAL A 46 15.74 -1.57 5.18
C VAL A 46 15.43 -0.46 4.16
N TYR A 47 14.79 0.64 4.58
CA TYR A 47 14.53 1.81 3.74
C TYR A 47 15.29 3.03 4.26
N HIS A 48 15.85 3.81 3.33
CA HIS A 48 16.55 5.06 3.67
C HIS A 48 15.55 6.18 4.01
N ASN A 49 14.50 6.33 3.20
CA ASN A 49 13.44 7.32 3.40
C ASN A 49 12.07 6.64 3.55
N ILE A 50 11.18 7.25 4.34
CA ILE A 50 9.77 6.81 4.46
C ILE A 50 9.03 6.87 3.12
N ASP A 51 9.47 7.74 2.20
CA ASP A 51 8.94 7.85 0.84
C ASP A 51 9.41 6.73 -0.10
N ASP A 52 10.37 5.90 0.31
CA ASP A 52 10.87 4.76 -0.49
C ASP A 52 10.11 3.46 -0.22
N VAL A 53 9.22 3.43 0.78
CA VAL A 53 8.50 2.22 1.17
C VAL A 53 7.62 1.73 0.02
N ASP A 54 7.82 0.48 -0.40
CA ASP A 54 7.01 -0.16 -1.43
C ASP A 54 5.54 -0.24 -1.00
N VAL A 55 4.60 0.00 -1.93
CA VAL A 55 3.15 0.00 -1.62
C VAL A 55 2.68 -1.31 -0.97
N PHE A 56 3.22 -2.45 -1.42
CA PHE A 56 2.89 -3.74 -0.85
C PHE A 56 3.30 -3.82 0.63
N VAL A 57 4.53 -3.43 0.93
CA VAL A 57 5.06 -3.45 2.31
C VAL A 57 4.28 -2.47 3.19
N GLY A 58 4.07 -1.24 2.72
CA GLY A 58 3.38 -0.20 3.47
C GLY A 58 1.93 -0.57 3.80
N GLY A 59 1.18 -1.11 2.84
CA GLY A 59 -0.21 -1.54 3.06
C GLY A 59 -0.34 -2.78 3.95
N MET A 60 0.63 -3.69 3.94
CA MET A 60 0.63 -4.88 4.79
C MET A 60 0.82 -4.58 6.29
N VAL A 61 1.45 -3.46 6.61
CA VAL A 61 1.69 -3.03 8.00
C VAL A 61 0.75 -1.91 8.45
N GLU A 62 -0.25 -1.57 7.64
CA GLU A 62 -1.31 -0.67 8.09
C GLU A 62 -2.21 -1.36 9.11
N ILE A 63 -2.62 -0.60 10.12
CA ILE A 63 -3.65 -1.05 11.07
C ILE A 63 -4.98 -1.20 10.31
N PRO A 64 -5.64 -2.37 10.37
CA PRO A 64 -6.92 -2.57 9.72
C PRO A 64 -8.00 -1.61 10.21
N LEU A 65 -8.90 -1.20 9.30
CA LEU A 65 -10.09 -0.44 9.67
C LEU A 65 -11.04 -1.28 10.55
N PRO A 66 -11.88 -0.67 11.41
CA PRO A 66 -12.85 -1.41 12.22
C PRO A 66 -13.76 -2.29 11.35
N GLY A 67 -13.76 -3.60 11.61
CA GLY A 67 -14.54 -4.58 10.85
C GLY A 67 -13.96 -4.94 9.48
N SER A 68 -12.75 -4.48 9.13
CA SER A 68 -12.06 -4.79 7.88
C SER A 68 -10.80 -5.62 8.14
N LEU A 69 -10.39 -6.40 7.15
CA LEU A 69 -9.06 -7.03 7.11
C LEU A 69 -7.98 -6.10 6.55
N LEU A 70 -8.38 -4.97 5.99
CA LEU A 70 -7.52 -4.07 5.23
C LEU A 70 -7.32 -2.74 5.96
N GLY A 71 -6.10 -2.21 5.87
CA GLY A 71 -5.79 -0.85 6.26
C GLY A 71 -6.41 0.19 5.33
N PRO A 72 -6.31 1.50 5.68
CA PRO A 72 -6.92 2.58 4.90
C PRO A 72 -6.50 2.64 3.43
N THR A 73 -5.22 2.43 3.12
CA THR A 73 -4.69 2.56 1.77
C THR A 73 -5.15 1.39 0.89
N PHE A 74 -5.01 0.15 1.35
CA PHE A 74 -5.51 -1.01 0.62
C PHE A 74 -7.04 -1.02 0.51
N SER A 75 -7.77 -0.58 1.54
CA SER A 75 -9.22 -0.43 1.46
C SER A 75 -9.62 0.52 0.33
N CYS A 76 -8.96 1.69 0.22
CA CYS A 76 -9.20 2.64 -0.87
C CYS A 76 -8.91 2.04 -2.26
N LEU A 77 -7.71 1.47 -2.45
CA LEU A 77 -7.29 0.97 -3.76
C LEU A 77 -8.15 -0.20 -4.23
N ILE A 78 -8.42 -1.15 -3.34
CA ILE A 78 -9.21 -2.35 -3.66
C ILE A 78 -10.68 -1.98 -3.87
N ALA A 79 -11.26 -1.12 -3.02
CA ALA A 79 -12.64 -0.67 -3.21
C ALA A 79 -12.82 0.09 -4.53
N ARG A 80 -11.85 0.93 -4.91
CA ARG A 80 -11.88 1.63 -6.20
C ARG A 80 -11.81 0.65 -7.37
N GLN A 81 -10.90 -0.32 -7.32
CA GLN A 81 -10.80 -1.36 -8.35
C GLN A 81 -12.13 -2.13 -8.50
N PHE A 82 -12.72 -2.59 -7.40
CA PHE A 82 -14.01 -3.31 -7.45
C PHE A 82 -15.16 -2.43 -7.94
N ARG A 83 -15.20 -1.16 -7.54
CA ARG A 83 -16.17 -0.20 -8.06
C ARG A 83 -16.04 -0.07 -9.57
N ASP A 84 -14.83 0.17 -10.06
CA ASP A 84 -14.57 0.42 -11.47
C ASP A 84 -14.84 -0.84 -12.31
N THR A 85 -14.55 -2.04 -11.78
CA THR A 85 -14.96 -3.30 -12.41
C THR A 85 -16.49 -3.44 -12.46
N LYS A 86 -17.19 -3.21 -11.34
CA LYS A 86 -18.65 -3.35 -11.26
C LYS A 86 -19.40 -2.43 -12.22
N PHE A 87 -18.99 -1.16 -12.29
CA PHE A 87 -19.68 -0.17 -13.11
C PHE A 87 -19.10 -0.05 -14.53
N GLY A 88 -17.91 -0.60 -14.77
CA GLY A 88 -17.27 -0.64 -16.08
C GLY A 88 -17.62 -1.89 -16.89
N ASP A 89 -18.14 -2.94 -16.26
CA ASP A 89 -18.62 -4.15 -16.94
C ASP A 89 -20.08 -3.98 -17.37
N SER A 90 -20.35 -4.03 -18.67
CA SER A 90 -21.69 -3.90 -19.24
C SER A 90 -22.60 -5.09 -18.95
N HIS A 91 -22.04 -6.20 -18.46
CA HIS A 91 -22.76 -7.45 -18.18
C HIS A 91 -22.77 -7.80 -16.69
N TRP A 92 -22.46 -6.84 -15.82
CA TRP A 92 -22.55 -6.98 -14.36
C TRP A 92 -23.99 -7.17 -13.86
#